data_AF-A0A497BK26-F1
#
_entry.id   AF-A0A497BK26-F1
#
_cell.length_a   1.000
_cell.length_b   1.000
_cell.length_c   1.000
_cell.angle_alpha   90.00
_cell.angle_beta   90.00
_cell.angle_gamma   90.00
#
_symmetry.space_group_name_H-M   'P 1'
#
loop_
_entity.id
_entity.type
_entity.pdbx_description
1 polymer ?
#
loop_
_entity_poly.entity_id
_entity_poly.type
_entity_poly.pdbx_seq_one_letter_code
_entity_poly.pdbx_strand_id
1 'polypeptide(L)' 'MDYSRIIEDLQQASLFDLYRLRVAISQQLESPQRIREIKSRLRPGQTITYFNGAENRLVKAQVIKLKRH' A
#
# COMPACT_ATOMS: atom_id res chain seq x y z
N MET A 1 6.47 -4.86 -11.30
CA MET A 1 5.86 -3.88 -12.20
C MET A 1 6.96 -3.07 -12.82
N ASP A 2 6.82 -2.69 -14.08
CA ASP A 2 7.74 -1.74 -14.71
C ASP A 2 7.36 -0.32 -14.26
N TYR A 3 8.05 0.18 -13.24
CA TYR A 3 7.75 1.49 -12.66
C TYR A 3 8.11 2.62 -13.63
N SER A 4 9.13 2.46 -14.47
CA SER A 4 9.52 3.49 -15.43
C SER A 4 8.42 3.73 -16.44
N ARG A 5 7.86 2.67 -17.03
CA ARG A 5 6.74 2.77 -17.97
C ARG A 5 5.49 3.35 -17.33
N ILE A 6 5.18 2.98 -16.10
CA ILE A 6 4.02 3.55 -15.37
C ILE A 6 4.20 5.07 -15.18
N ILE A 7 5.41 5.53 -14.84
CA ILE A 7 5.68 6.96 -14.66
C ILE A 7 5.58 7.71 -16.00
N GLU A 8 6.07 7.13 -17.08
CA GLU A 8 5.93 7.70 -18.43
C GLU A 8 4.46 7.86 -18.83
N ASP A 9 3.63 6.82 -18.62
CA ASP A 9 2.19 6.88 -18.91
C ASP A 9 1.48 7.94 -18.05
N LEU A 10 1.86 8.08 -16.77
CA LEU A 10 1.31 9.10 -15.87
C LEU A 10 1.72 10.53 -16.27
N GLN A 11 2.91 10.73 -16.84
CA GLN A 11 3.34 12.05 -17.32
C GLN A 11 2.52 12.54 -18.52
N GLN A 12 1.98 11.61 -19.33
CA GLN A 12 1.15 11.92 -20.49
C GLN A 12 -0.36 11.95 -20.15
N ALA A 13 -0.74 11.54 -18.94
CA ALA A 13 -2.13 11.45 -18.52
C ALA A 13 -2.75 12.83 -18.25
N SER A 14 -4.05 12.98 -18.55
CA SER A 14 -4.78 14.20 -18.18
C SER A 14 -4.98 14.29 -16.66
N LEU A 15 -5.24 15.49 -16.14
CA LEU A 15 -5.58 15.67 -14.72
C LEU A 15 -6.80 14.82 -14.30
N PHE A 16 -7.76 14.64 -15.21
CA PHE A 16 -8.92 13.78 -14.99
C PHE A 16 -8.50 12.31 -14.80
N ASP A 17 -7.62 11.80 -15.66
CA ASP A 17 -7.11 10.42 -15.57
C ASP A 17 -6.30 10.22 -14.29
N LEU A 18 -5.41 11.17 -13.96
CA LEU A 18 -4.62 11.14 -12.74
C LEU A 18 -5.51 11.10 -11.49
N TYR A 19 -6.58 11.91 -11.45
CA TYR A 19 -7.51 11.92 -10.33
C TYR A 19 -8.28 10.60 -10.22
N ARG A 20 -8.73 10.05 -11.35
CA ARG A 20 -9.42 8.75 -11.39
C ARG A 20 -8.51 7.62 -10.92
N LEU A 21 -7.25 7.61 -11.36
CA LEU A 21 -6.24 6.64 -10.94
C LEU A 21 -5.94 6.75 -9.45
N ARG A 22 -5.79 7.97 -8.93
CA ARG A 22 -5.63 8.19 -7.48
C ARG A 22 -6.78 7.57 -6.69
N VAL A 23 -8.03 7.83 -7.08
CA VAL A 23 -9.21 7.27 -6.39
C VAL A 23 -9.21 5.74 -6.46
N ALA A 24 -8.95 5.17 -7.63
CA ALA A 24 -8.89 3.72 -7.78
C ALA A 24 -7.79 3.08 -6.92
N ILE A 25 -6.59 3.66 -6.89
CA ILE A 25 -5.48 3.19 -6.05
C ILE A 25 -5.86 3.27 -4.57
N SER A 26 -6.43 4.40 -4.11
CA SER A 26 -6.88 4.56 -2.72
C SER A 26 -7.89 3.47 -2.32
N GLN A 27 -8.89 3.19 -3.15
CA GLN A 27 -9.85 2.12 -2.89
C GLN A 27 -9.20 0.74 -2.79
N GLN A 28 -8.18 0.47 -3.62
CA GLN A 28 -7.43 -0.79 -3.56
C GLN A 28 -6.55 -0.92 -2.31
N LEU A 29 -5.99 0.19 -1.82
CA LEU A 29 -5.21 0.25 -0.57
C LEU A 29 -6.10 0.10 0.66
N GLU A 30 -7.31 0.63 0.61
CA GLU A 30 -8.30 0.62 1.71
C GLU A 30 -9.22 -0.60 1.69
N SER A 31 -9.03 -1.52 0.73
CA SER A 31 -9.87 -2.72 0.58
C SER A 31 -10.00 -3.50 1.90
N PRO A 32 -11.21 -3.57 2.50
CA PRO A 32 -11.41 -4.24 3.78
C PRO A 32 -11.10 -5.73 3.70
N GLN A 33 -11.28 -6.34 2.53
CA GLN A 33 -10.95 -7.74 2.29
C GLN A 33 -9.43 -7.96 2.34
N ARG A 34 -8.65 -7.17 1.59
CA ARG A 34 -7.18 -7.26 1.62
C ARG A 34 -6.61 -6.99 3.00
N ILE A 35 -7.11 -5.97 3.69
CA ILE A 35 -6.69 -5.64 5.05
C ILE A 35 -6.95 -6.82 6.00
N ARG A 36 -8.12 -7.47 5.91
CA ARG A 36 -8.44 -8.66 6.72
C ARG A 36 -7.51 -9.83 6.42
N GLU A 37 -7.24 -10.11 5.15
CA GLU A 37 -6.34 -11.18 4.71
C GLU A 37 -4.89 -10.98 5.18
N ILE A 38 -4.40 -9.75 5.17
CA ILE A 38 -3.07 -9.42 5.71
C ILE A 38 -3.08 -9.59 7.23
N LYS A 39 -4.05 -9.00 7.93
CA LYS A 39 -4.16 -9.08 9.40
C LYS A 39 -4.27 -10.53 9.90
N SER A 40 -4.98 -11.40 9.19
CA SER A 40 -5.13 -12.81 9.59
C SER A 40 -3.84 -13.62 9.49
N ARG A 41 -2.82 -13.11 8.78
CA ARG A 41 -1.50 -13.74 8.65
C ARG A 41 -0.46 -13.17 9.61
N LEU A 42 -0.71 -12.00 10.19
CA LEU A 42 0.21 -11.37 11.14
C LEU A 42 0.22 -12.10 12.49
N ARG A 43 1.38 -12.20 13.13
CA ARG A 43 1.55 -12.78 14.48
C ARG A 43 2.48 -11.91 15.33
N PRO A 44 2.27 -11.79 16.65
CA PRO A 44 3.26 -11.22 17.55
C PRO A 44 4.62 -11.91 17.39
N GLY A 45 5.71 -11.15 17.45
CA GLY A 45 7.08 -11.60 17.22
C GLY A 45 7.49 -11.66 15.73
N GLN A 46 6.54 -11.61 14.79
CA GLN A 46 6.84 -11.71 13.35
C GLN A 46 7.61 -10.48 12.85
N THR A 47 8.71 -10.71 12.14
CA THR A 47 9.37 -9.65 11.37
C THR A 47 8.64 -9.42 10.05
N ILE A 48 8.30 -8.18 9.76
CA ILE A 48 7.64 -7.76 8.53
C ILE A 48 8.40 -6.60 7.89
N THR A 49 8.07 -6.33 6.63
CA THR A 49 8.45 -5.10 5.95
C THR A 49 7.16 -4.38 5.53
N TYR A 50 7.06 -3.09 5.81
CA TYR A 50 5.93 -2.27 5.37
C TYR A 50 6.43 -0.98 4.73
N PHE A 51 5.61 -0.39 3.86
CA PHE A 51 5.92 0.89 3.24
C PHE A 51 5.50 2.05 4.17
N ASN A 52 6.44 2.95 4.46
CA ASN A 52 6.18 4.19 5.19
C ASN A 52 6.03 5.33 4.18
N GLY A 53 4.80 5.85 4.04
CA GLY A 53 4.51 6.94 3.10
C GLY A 53 5.17 8.28 3.43
N ALA A 54 5.48 8.54 4.70
CA ALA A 54 6.16 9.78 5.10
C ALA A 54 7.66 9.76 4.77
N GLU A 55 8.29 8.59 4.90
CA GLU A 55 9.71 8.40 4.59
C GLU A 55 9.95 7.89 3.17
N ASN A 56 8.89 7.59 2.43
CA ASN A 56 8.91 7.01 1.09
C ASN A 56 9.84 5.79 0.95
N ARG A 57 9.80 4.88 1.93
CA ARG A 57 10.67 3.69 1.96
C ARG A 57 10.03 2.48 2.60
N LEU A 58 10.62 1.32 2.35
CA LEU A 58 10.33 0.10 3.07
C LEU A 58 11.05 0.08 4.42
N VAL A 59 10.29 -0.16 5.48
CA VAL A 59 10.78 -0.24 6.86
C VAL A 59 10.60 -1.66 7.37
N LYS A 60 11.69 -2.23 7.90
CA LYS A 60 11.66 -3.52 8.59
C LYS A 60 11.23 -3.31 10.04
N ALA A 61 10.27 -4.10 10.51
CA ALA A 61 9.74 -3.98 11.87
C ALA A 61 9.34 -5.35 12.44
N GLN A 62 9.13 -5.40 13.74
CA GLN A 62 8.60 -6.57 14.43
C GLN A 62 7.18 -6.28 14.95
N VAL A 63 6.26 -7.20 14.71
CA VAL A 63 4.90 -7.11 15.23
C VAL A 63 4.92 -7.36 16.73
N ILE A 64 4.62 -6.34 17.55
CA ILE A 64 4.65 -6.48 19.01
C ILE A 64 3.33 -7.08 19.53
N LYS A 65 2.20 -6.58 19.03
CA LYS A 65 0.86 -7.03 19.40
C LYS A 65 -0.13 -6.72 18.29
N LEU A 66 -1.18 -7.52 18.21
CA LEU A 66 -2.34 -7.25 17.35
C LEU A 66 -3.46 -6.69 18.22
N LYS A 67 -3.94 -5.49 17.89
CA LYS A 67 -5.17 -4.97 18.49
C LYS A 67 -6.36 -5.71 17.88
N ARG A 68 -7.15 -6.42 18.70
CA ARG A 68 -8.48 -6.87 18.30
C ARG A 68 -9.40 -5.65 18.35
N HIS A 69 -10.10 -5.37 17.27
CA HIS A 69 -11.21 -4.42 17.24
C HIS A 69 -12.46 -5.14 17.71
#